data_AF-A0AAC9NHG1-F1
#
_entry.id   AF-A0AAC9NHG1-F1
#
_cell.length_a   1.000
_cell.length_b   1.000
_cell.length_c   1.000
_cell.angle_alpha   90.00
_cell.angle_beta   90.00
_cell.angle_gamma   90.00
#
_symmetry.space_group_name_H-M   'P 1'
#
loop_
_entity.id
_entity.type
_entity.pdbx_description
1 polymer ?
#
loop_
_entity_poly.entity_id
_entity_poly.type
_entity_poly.pdbx_seq_one_letter_code
_entity_poly.pdbx_strand_id
1 'polypeptide(L)'
;MTTLSTNQITQIEDTLISKYNIKYQDTRYEVLDHIACEIEELMNEGYEHREAYNIVFNKWHSKLLLEHFGVYKGIPKFISRPIVKLVTQPNWTVYLLTFFVSIGLTVFFSIQKISAVTAFVSILTITVATISLYNTKRLKGYYLDIYKRLLVMEISVSVLLFVLMTFLDNLLQLNYSSIDSVVMYHFTITWYHIYLFRNLIKKGQVSTS
;
A
#
# COMPACT_ATOMS: atom_id res chain seq x y z
N MET A 1 18.68 -36.49 4.88
CA MET A 1 18.30 -35.13 4.47
C MET A 1 19.46 -34.23 4.85
N THR A 2 20.11 -33.65 3.85
CA THR A 2 21.24 -32.73 4.02
C THR A 2 20.66 -31.39 4.50
N THR A 3 21.12 -30.92 5.65
CA THR A 3 20.65 -29.67 6.26
C THR A 3 21.75 -28.63 6.23
N LEU A 4 21.38 -27.36 6.13
CA LEU A 4 22.33 -26.26 6.19
C LEU A 4 22.94 -26.14 7.60
N SER A 5 24.23 -25.82 7.65
CA SER A 5 24.89 -25.42 8.89
C SER A 5 24.46 -24.02 9.31
N THR A 6 24.60 -23.70 10.60
CA THR A 6 24.30 -22.37 11.15
C THR A 6 25.04 -21.27 10.38
N ASN A 7 26.30 -21.49 10.01
CA ASN A 7 27.09 -20.51 9.25
C ASN A 7 26.51 -20.24 7.86
N GLN A 8 25.97 -21.26 7.19
CA GLN A 8 25.34 -21.10 5.88
C GLN A 8 24.00 -20.37 5.98
N ILE A 9 23.23 -20.63 7.05
CA ILE A 9 22.00 -19.87 7.34
C ILE A 9 22.34 -18.40 7.59
N THR A 10 23.35 -18.12 8.42
CA THR A 10 23.83 -16.75 8.66
C THR A 10 24.27 -16.07 7.37
N GLN A 11 24.97 -16.77 6.47
CA GLN A 11 25.35 -16.22 5.17
C GLN A 11 24.14 -15.83 4.31
N ILE A 12 23.07 -16.64 4.33
CA ILE A 12 21.83 -16.31 3.63
C ILE A 12 21.21 -15.04 4.24
N GLU A 13 21.09 -14.98 5.57
CA GLU A 13 20.53 -13.81 6.26
C GLU A 13 21.34 -12.54 5.98
N ASP A 14 22.67 -12.61 6.09
CA ASP A 14 23.57 -11.50 5.80
C ASP A 14 23.39 -11.00 4.37
N THR A 15 23.14 -11.90 3.41
CA THR A 15 22.86 -11.53 2.03
C THR A 15 21.53 -10.80 1.90
N LEU A 16 20.48 -11.26 2.59
CA LEU A 16 19.16 -10.60 2.61
C LEU A 16 19.23 -9.19 3.21
N ILE A 17 20.08 -8.98 4.22
CA ILE A 17 20.29 -7.69 4.87
C ILE A 17 21.17 -6.78 4.02
N SER A 18 22.39 -7.21 3.70
CA SER A 18 23.40 -6.35 3.09
C SER A 18 23.12 -6.03 1.61
N LYS A 19 22.71 -7.03 0.83
CA LYS A 19 22.51 -6.88 -0.63
C LYS A 19 21.10 -6.42 -0.97
N TYR A 20 20.10 -6.94 -0.27
CA TYR A 20 18.68 -6.68 -0.59
C TYR A 20 17.99 -5.71 0.38
N ASN A 21 18.63 -5.36 1.50
CA ASN A 21 18.13 -4.39 2.48
C ASN A 21 16.71 -4.70 2.96
N ILE A 22 16.45 -5.97 3.29
CA ILE A 22 15.16 -6.42 3.83
C ILE A 22 15.08 -6.05 5.31
N LYS A 23 14.39 -4.93 5.57
CA LYS A 23 14.30 -4.30 6.91
C LYS A 23 13.33 -5.01 7.85
N TYR A 24 12.29 -5.64 7.33
CA TYR A 24 11.20 -6.23 8.12
C TYR A 24 11.61 -7.63 8.60
N GLN A 25 11.74 -7.80 9.92
CA GLN A 25 12.27 -9.02 10.53
C GLN A 25 11.42 -10.26 10.22
N ASP A 26 10.11 -10.21 10.46
CA ASP A 26 9.21 -11.35 10.22
C ASP A 26 9.29 -11.82 8.76
N THR A 27 9.29 -10.88 7.82
CA THR A 27 9.47 -11.13 6.40
C THR A 27 10.84 -11.71 6.08
N ARG A 28 11.90 -11.21 6.72
CA ARG A 28 13.25 -11.72 6.51
C ARG A 28 13.33 -13.18 6.95
N TYR A 29 12.72 -13.54 8.07
CA TYR A 29 12.69 -14.92 8.55
C TYR A 29 11.90 -15.85 7.64
N GLU A 30 10.73 -15.43 7.14
CA GLU A 30 9.95 -16.21 6.17
C GLU A 30 10.73 -16.46 4.86
N VAL A 31 11.38 -15.41 4.33
CA VAL A 31 12.21 -15.54 3.12
C VAL A 31 13.46 -16.37 3.36
N LEU A 32 14.09 -16.21 4.53
CA LEU A 32 15.24 -17.00 4.95
C LEU A 32 14.88 -18.49 4.97
N ASP A 33 13.75 -18.84 5.58
CA ASP A 33 13.26 -20.22 5.67
C ASP A 33 12.99 -20.81 4.28
N HIS A 34 12.25 -20.10 3.43
CA HIS A 34 12.01 -20.55 2.05
C HIS A 34 13.29 -20.73 1.22
N ILE A 35 14.23 -19.79 1.30
CA ILE A 35 15.51 -19.89 0.58
C ILE A 35 16.35 -21.04 1.15
N ALA A 36 16.38 -21.22 2.47
CA ALA A 36 17.08 -22.31 3.13
C ALA A 36 16.53 -23.66 2.67
N CYS A 37 15.22 -23.86 2.72
CA CYS A 37 14.57 -25.09 2.26
C CYS A 37 14.86 -25.37 0.78
N GLU A 38 14.75 -24.37 -0.12
CA GLU A 38 15.06 -24.56 -1.54
C GLU A 38 16.53 -24.95 -1.79
N ILE A 39 17.47 -24.42 -1.00
CA ILE A 39 18.89 -24.80 -1.09
C ILE A 39 19.08 -26.23 -0.58
N GLU A 40 18.44 -26.60 0.53
CA GLU A 40 18.49 -27.97 1.08
C GLU A 40 17.91 -28.99 0.10
N GLU A 41 16.80 -28.67 -0.56
CA GLU A 41 16.20 -29.50 -1.62
C GLU A 41 17.20 -29.77 -2.74
N LEU A 42 17.84 -28.73 -3.29
CA LEU A 42 18.87 -28.91 -4.32
C LEU A 42 20.09 -29.69 -3.80
N MET A 43 20.52 -29.46 -2.56
CA MET A 43 21.60 -30.26 -1.97
C MET A 43 21.23 -31.74 -1.81
N ASN A 44 19.95 -32.06 -1.56
CA ASN A 44 19.45 -33.43 -1.53
C ASN A 44 19.35 -34.05 -2.93
N GLU A 45 19.19 -33.24 -3.97
CA GLU A 45 19.24 -33.66 -5.39
C GLU A 45 20.68 -33.90 -5.90
N GLY A 46 21.68 -33.63 -5.06
CA GLY A 46 23.10 -33.90 -5.36
C GLY A 46 23.91 -32.67 -5.77
N TYR A 47 23.31 -31.47 -5.76
CA TYR A 47 24.05 -30.23 -6.01
C TYR A 47 24.99 -29.89 -4.85
N GLU A 48 26.18 -29.37 -5.17
CA GLU A 48 27.04 -28.79 -4.14
C GLU A 48 26.40 -27.51 -3.57
N HIS A 49 26.61 -27.26 -2.28
CA HIS A 49 26.02 -26.11 -1.58
C HIS A 49 26.21 -24.77 -2.32
N ARG A 50 27.41 -24.51 -2.84
CA ARG A 50 27.72 -23.25 -3.54
C ARG A 50 26.92 -23.11 -4.83
N GLU A 51 26.72 -24.21 -5.55
CA GLU A 51 25.92 -24.25 -6.77
C GLU A 51 24.44 -24.03 -6.45
N ALA A 52 23.90 -24.78 -5.48
CA ALA A 52 22.54 -24.63 -4.98
C ALA A 52 22.26 -23.19 -4.52
N TYR A 53 23.16 -22.61 -3.73
CA TYR A 53 23.09 -21.22 -3.26
C TYR A 53 22.97 -20.24 -4.44
N ASN A 54 23.84 -20.37 -5.45
CA ASN A 54 23.82 -19.47 -6.61
C ASN A 54 22.54 -19.62 -7.44
N ILE A 55 22.08 -20.85 -7.66
CA ILE A 55 20.84 -21.13 -8.40
C ILE A 55 19.65 -20.47 -7.70
N VAL A 56 19.49 -20.70 -6.39
CA VAL A 56 18.39 -20.15 -5.62
C VAL A 56 18.45 -18.63 -5.56
N PHE A 57 19.60 -18.03 -5.26
CA PHE A 57 19.70 -16.57 -5.22
C PHE A 57 19.49 -15.90 -6.58
N ASN A 58 19.89 -16.53 -7.68
CA ASN A 58 19.60 -16.02 -9.03
C ASN A 58 18.09 -16.05 -9.33
N LYS A 59 17.40 -17.15 -8.97
CA LYS A 59 15.94 -17.28 -9.06
C LYS A 59 15.21 -16.22 -8.24
N TRP A 60 15.68 -15.98 -7.01
CA TRP A 60 15.08 -15.01 -6.08
C TRP A 60 15.47 -13.56 -6.37
N HIS A 61 16.55 -13.30 -7.09
CA HIS A 61 17.12 -11.96 -7.28
C HIS A 61 16.06 -10.91 -7.67
N SER A 62 15.31 -11.17 -8.75
CA SER A 62 14.29 -10.23 -9.25
C SER A 62 13.15 -9.95 -8.27
N LYS A 63 12.86 -10.91 -7.37
CA LYS A 63 11.81 -10.84 -6.35
C LYS A 63 12.28 -10.07 -5.12
N LEU A 64 13.55 -10.24 -4.73
CA LEU A 64 14.15 -9.61 -3.55
C LEU A 64 14.54 -8.14 -3.80
N LEU A 65 14.69 -7.72 -5.06
CA LEU A 65 14.92 -6.32 -5.41
C LEU A 65 13.82 -5.42 -4.84
N LEU A 66 14.25 -4.26 -4.33
CA LEU A 66 13.34 -3.25 -3.81
C LEU A 66 12.61 -2.53 -4.95
N GLU A 67 11.40 -2.08 -4.68
CA GLU A 67 10.73 -1.08 -5.53
C GLU A 67 11.43 0.27 -5.42
N HIS A 68 11.57 0.97 -6.55
CA HIS A 68 12.29 2.25 -6.60
C HIS A 68 11.35 3.46 -6.60
N PHE A 69 10.06 3.27 -6.89
CA PHE A 69 9.13 4.36 -7.16
C PHE A 69 7.86 4.30 -6.32
N GLY A 70 7.26 5.47 -6.10
CA GLY A 70 5.94 5.64 -5.51
C GLY A 70 5.83 5.17 -4.06
N VAL A 71 4.61 4.77 -3.72
CA VAL A 71 4.21 4.35 -2.37
C VAL A 71 5.01 3.15 -1.87
N TYR A 72 5.42 2.25 -2.77
CA TYR A 72 6.12 1.01 -2.43
C TYR A 72 7.64 1.16 -2.34
N LYS A 73 8.19 2.35 -2.57
CA LYS A 73 9.64 2.58 -2.61
C LYS A 73 10.36 2.01 -1.37
N GLY A 74 11.35 1.15 -1.60
CA GLY A 74 12.13 0.51 -0.54
C GLY A 74 11.51 -0.76 0.04
N ILE A 75 10.43 -1.27 -0.57
CA ILE A 75 9.79 -2.54 -0.21
C ILE A 75 10.17 -3.59 -1.27
N PRO A 76 10.57 -4.82 -0.87
CA PRO A 76 10.86 -5.90 -1.82
C PRO A 76 9.71 -6.21 -2.77
N LYS A 77 10.03 -6.53 -4.03
CA LYS A 77 9.07 -6.79 -5.11
C LYS A 77 8.12 -7.96 -4.83
N PHE A 78 8.58 -8.99 -4.12
CA PHE A 78 7.72 -10.12 -3.77
C PHE A 78 6.59 -9.72 -2.80
N ILE A 79 6.79 -8.67 -2.00
CA ILE A 79 5.78 -8.11 -1.11
C ILE A 79 4.91 -7.10 -1.85
N SER A 80 5.53 -6.19 -2.62
CA SER A 80 4.80 -5.13 -3.31
C SER A 80 3.87 -5.68 -4.38
N ARG A 81 4.28 -6.67 -5.16
CA ARG A 81 3.51 -7.16 -6.33
C ARG A 81 2.13 -7.70 -5.96
N PRO A 82 1.95 -8.59 -4.96
CA PRO A 82 0.63 -9.02 -4.52
C PRO A 82 -0.25 -7.86 -4.06
N ILE A 83 0.35 -6.88 -3.37
CA ILE A 83 -0.36 -5.69 -2.89
C ILE A 83 -0.79 -4.81 -4.06
N VAL A 84 0.11 -4.50 -4.99
CA VAL A 84 -0.19 -3.73 -6.21
C VAL A 84 -1.31 -4.39 -6.99
N LYS A 85 -1.28 -5.72 -7.16
CA LYS A 85 -2.35 -6.45 -7.84
C LYS A 85 -3.68 -6.32 -7.11
N LEU A 86 -3.70 -6.35 -5.78
CA LEU A 86 -4.90 -6.12 -4.99
C LEU A 86 -5.41 -4.68 -5.11
N VAL A 87 -4.49 -3.71 -5.16
CA VAL A 87 -4.80 -2.27 -5.24
C VAL A 87 -5.32 -1.86 -6.61
N THR A 88 -4.80 -2.48 -7.67
CA THR A 88 -5.14 -2.18 -9.07
C THR A 88 -6.31 -3.00 -9.59
N GLN A 89 -6.79 -4.00 -8.83
CA GLN A 89 -7.96 -4.76 -9.22
C GLN A 89 -9.22 -3.91 -9.09
N PRO A 90 -9.91 -3.60 -10.21
CA PRO A 90 -11.10 -2.77 -10.17
C PRO A 90 -12.22 -3.50 -9.44
N ASN A 91 -12.76 -2.87 -8.39
CA ASN A 91 -14.00 -3.33 -7.78
C ASN A 91 -15.14 -2.39 -8.19
N TRP A 92 -15.86 -2.77 -9.23
CA TRP A 92 -16.97 -2.00 -9.77
C TRP A 92 -18.07 -1.71 -8.75
N THR A 93 -18.34 -2.63 -7.81
CA THR A 93 -19.32 -2.39 -6.74
C THR A 93 -18.91 -1.21 -5.88
N VAL A 94 -17.62 -1.10 -5.55
CA VAL A 94 -17.09 0.01 -4.77
C VAL A 94 -17.14 1.28 -5.60
N TYR A 95 -16.71 1.25 -6.86
CA TYR A 95 -16.77 2.44 -7.73
C TYR A 95 -18.19 2.96 -7.91
N LEU A 96 -19.17 2.08 -8.15
CA LEU A 96 -20.58 2.45 -8.30
C LEU A 96 -21.16 2.98 -7.01
N LEU A 97 -20.94 2.30 -5.88
CA LEU A 97 -21.41 2.76 -4.58
C LEU A 97 -20.85 4.15 -4.27
N THR A 98 -19.54 4.32 -4.46
CA THR A 98 -18.87 5.60 -4.27
C THR A 98 -19.46 6.67 -5.18
N PHE A 99 -19.68 6.37 -6.47
CA PHE A 99 -20.30 7.31 -7.40
C PHE A 99 -21.68 7.80 -6.95
N PHE A 100 -22.56 6.87 -6.56
CA PHE A 100 -23.91 7.22 -6.08
C PHE A 100 -23.90 7.99 -4.75
N VAL A 101 -23.07 7.58 -3.79
CA VAL A 101 -22.95 8.27 -2.50
C VAL A 101 -22.44 9.68 -2.69
N SER A 102 -21.43 9.84 -3.54
CA SER A 102 -20.91 11.14 -3.92
C SER A 102 -22.05 12.00 -4.50
N ILE A 103 -22.76 11.55 -5.55
CA ILE A 103 -23.85 12.35 -6.14
C ILE A 103 -24.88 12.78 -5.08
N GLY A 104 -25.28 11.85 -4.21
CA GLY A 104 -26.21 12.14 -3.11
C GLY A 104 -25.71 13.23 -2.18
N LEU A 105 -24.42 13.20 -1.81
CA LEU A 105 -23.79 14.22 -0.97
C LEU A 105 -23.72 15.59 -1.65
N THR A 106 -23.43 15.66 -2.95
CA THR A 106 -23.46 16.94 -3.69
C THR A 106 -24.84 17.57 -3.65
N VAL A 107 -25.86 16.78 -4.00
CA VAL A 107 -27.24 17.27 -4.02
C VAL A 107 -27.64 17.74 -2.61
N PHE A 108 -27.28 16.97 -1.58
CA PHE A 108 -27.53 17.35 -0.19
C PHE A 108 -26.84 18.68 0.19
N PHE A 109 -25.54 18.84 -0.07
CA PHE A 109 -24.82 20.07 0.27
C PHE A 109 -25.31 21.29 -0.52
N SER A 110 -25.67 21.10 -1.79
CA SER A 110 -26.26 22.14 -2.63
C SER A 110 -27.61 22.64 -2.06
N ILE A 111 -28.49 21.72 -1.62
CA ILE A 111 -29.76 22.07 -0.96
C ILE A 111 -29.52 22.83 0.35
N GLN A 112 -28.54 22.38 1.15
CA GLN A 112 -28.25 22.98 2.46
C GLN A 112 -27.43 24.27 2.38
N LYS A 113 -26.96 24.67 1.18
CA LYS A 113 -26.09 25.84 0.96
C LYS A 113 -24.84 25.83 1.86
N ILE A 114 -24.33 24.63 2.16
CA ILE A 114 -23.12 24.49 2.98
C ILE A 114 -21.93 24.95 2.15
N SER A 115 -21.04 25.75 2.75
CA SER A 115 -19.85 26.20 2.03
C SER A 115 -18.95 25.00 1.71
N ALA A 116 -18.49 24.94 0.46
CA ALA A 116 -17.66 23.84 -0.02
C ALA A 116 -16.33 23.71 0.78
N VAL A 117 -15.83 24.82 1.34
CA VAL A 117 -14.68 24.85 2.25
C VAL A 117 -15.01 24.12 3.56
N THR A 118 -16.16 24.39 4.15
CA THR A 118 -16.61 23.71 5.38
C THR A 118 -16.83 22.22 5.13
N ALA A 119 -17.40 21.84 3.99
CA ALA A 119 -17.57 20.44 3.60
C ALA A 119 -16.22 19.74 3.40
N PHE A 120 -15.28 20.36 2.69
CA PHE A 120 -13.92 19.82 2.47
C PHE A 120 -13.17 19.58 3.78
N VAL A 121 -13.12 20.60 4.67
CA VAL A 121 -12.43 20.49 5.96
C VAL A 121 -13.07 19.42 6.85
N SER A 122 -14.41 19.34 6.87
CA SER A 122 -15.12 18.33 7.66
C SER A 122 -14.82 16.91 7.15
N ILE A 123 -14.82 16.71 5.83
CA ILE A 123 -14.51 15.41 5.22
C ILE A 123 -13.05 15.03 5.45
N LEU A 124 -12.10 15.94 5.24
CA LEU A 124 -10.68 15.69 5.51
C LEU A 124 -10.46 15.30 6.98
N THR A 125 -11.13 15.99 7.91
CA THR A 125 -11.03 15.74 9.35
C THR A 125 -11.63 14.38 9.72
N ILE A 126 -12.80 14.03 9.20
CA ILE A 126 -13.44 12.72 9.43
C ILE A 126 -12.57 11.60 8.86
N THR A 127 -11.97 11.82 7.70
CA THR A 127 -11.08 10.87 7.03
C THR A 127 -9.86 10.59 7.90
N VAL A 128 -9.12 11.64 8.27
CA VAL A 128 -7.95 11.52 9.15
C VAL A 128 -8.32 10.89 10.49
N ALA A 129 -9.46 11.28 11.10
CA ALA A 129 -9.91 10.75 12.38
C ALA A 129 -10.28 9.26 12.32
N THR A 130 -11.11 8.87 11.35
CA THR A 130 -11.53 7.47 11.15
C THR A 130 -10.33 6.57 10.88
N ILE A 131 -9.40 7.07 10.06
CA ILE A 131 -8.20 6.35 9.65
C ILE A 131 -7.20 6.24 10.82
N SER A 132 -7.00 7.31 11.60
CA SER A 132 -6.14 7.31 12.79
C SER A 132 -6.68 6.40 13.92
N LEU A 133 -8.00 6.40 14.14
CA LEU A 133 -8.67 5.59 15.16
C LEU A 133 -8.72 4.09 14.83
N TYR A 134 -8.91 3.73 13.56
CA TYR A 134 -9.13 2.32 13.18
C TYR A 134 -7.82 1.51 13.01
N ASN A 135 -6.72 2.12 12.58
CA ASN A 135 -5.66 1.36 11.89
C ASN A 135 -4.27 1.35 12.53
N THR A 136 -3.89 2.35 13.32
CA THR A 136 -2.51 2.45 13.84
C THR A 136 -2.15 1.35 14.84
N LYS A 137 -3.14 0.72 15.50
CA LYS A 137 -2.90 -0.35 16.47
C LYS A 137 -2.85 -1.76 15.88
N ARG A 138 -3.35 -1.97 14.66
CA ARG A 138 -3.52 -3.31 14.06
C ARG A 138 -2.51 -3.63 12.97
N LEU A 139 -1.92 -2.63 12.33
CA LEU A 139 -0.93 -2.80 11.27
C LEU A 139 0.49 -2.82 11.85
N LYS A 140 1.31 -3.79 11.39
CA LYS A 140 2.73 -3.92 11.73
C LYS A 140 3.57 -4.09 10.46
N GLY A 141 4.88 -3.87 10.59
CA GLY A 141 5.84 -4.08 9.51
C GLY A 141 5.56 -3.23 8.27
N TYR A 142 5.76 -3.81 7.08
CA TYR A 142 5.66 -3.11 5.81
C TYR A 142 4.23 -2.62 5.51
N TYR A 143 3.20 -3.28 6.03
CA TYR A 143 1.82 -2.83 5.82
C TYR A 143 1.58 -1.44 6.43
N LEU A 144 2.17 -1.17 7.60
CA LEU A 144 2.07 0.15 8.25
C LEU A 144 2.82 1.23 7.45
N ASP A 145 3.99 0.91 6.89
CA ASP A 145 4.77 1.85 6.09
C ASP A 145 4.09 2.19 4.77
N ILE A 146 3.56 1.19 4.06
CA ILE A 146 2.75 1.37 2.85
C ILE A 146 1.56 2.26 3.18
N TYR A 147 0.88 1.96 4.28
CA TYR A 147 -0.28 2.72 4.74
C TYR A 147 0.04 4.20 4.99
N LYS A 148 1.10 4.50 5.76
CA LYS A 148 1.51 5.89 6.02
C LYS A 148 1.78 6.65 4.73
N ARG A 149 2.42 6.00 3.76
CA ARG A 149 2.74 6.61 2.47
C ARG A 149 1.51 6.82 1.59
N LEU A 150 0.57 5.88 1.56
CA LEU A 150 -0.71 6.06 0.87
C LEU A 150 -1.48 7.24 1.43
N LEU A 151 -1.54 7.35 2.76
CA LEU A 151 -2.23 8.44 3.46
C LEU A 151 -1.60 9.80 3.14
N VAL A 152 -0.27 9.91 3.19
CA VAL A 152 0.43 11.14 2.83
C VAL A 152 0.17 11.51 1.37
N MET A 153 0.28 10.55 0.45
CA MET A 153 0.00 10.76 -0.97
C MET A 153 -1.44 11.25 -1.18
N GLU A 154 -2.42 10.65 -0.50
CA GLU A 154 -3.82 11.04 -0.58
C GLU A 154 -4.04 12.48 -0.12
N ILE A 155 -3.54 12.83 1.07
CA ILE A 155 -3.64 14.21 1.58
C ILE A 155 -2.98 15.18 0.61
N SER A 156 -1.78 14.87 0.10
CA SER A 156 -1.06 15.71 -0.85
C SER A 156 -1.83 15.91 -2.16
N VAL A 157 -2.37 14.85 -2.75
CA VAL A 157 -3.18 14.92 -3.98
C VAL A 157 -4.45 15.73 -3.75
N SER A 158 -5.08 15.57 -2.59
CA SER A 158 -6.33 16.23 -2.24
C SER A 158 -6.15 17.73 -2.03
N VAL A 159 -5.08 18.12 -1.33
CA VAL A 159 -4.68 19.53 -1.20
C VAL A 159 -4.32 20.12 -2.55
N LEU A 160 -3.55 19.41 -3.37
CA LEU A 160 -3.18 19.86 -4.71
C LEU A 160 -4.41 20.12 -5.59
N LEU A 161 -5.36 19.19 -5.61
CA LEU A 161 -6.59 19.33 -6.38
C LEU A 161 -7.47 20.46 -5.86
N PHE A 162 -7.57 20.64 -4.54
CA PHE A 162 -8.27 21.76 -3.95
C PHE A 162 -7.66 23.10 -4.36
N VAL A 163 -6.34 23.24 -4.31
CA VAL A 163 -5.63 24.46 -4.76
C VAL A 163 -5.83 24.68 -6.26
N LEU A 164 -5.67 23.63 -7.07
CA LEU A 164 -5.84 23.73 -8.52
C LEU A 164 -7.24 24.21 -8.89
N MET A 165 -8.26 23.68 -8.22
CA MET A 165 -9.66 23.94 -8.56
C MET A 165 -10.12 25.29 -8.04
N THR A 166 -9.67 25.71 -6.84
CA THR A 166 -9.91 27.09 -6.37
C THR A 166 -9.22 28.11 -7.28
N PHE A 167 -8.02 27.82 -7.78
CA PHE A 167 -7.35 28.63 -8.78
C PHE A 167 -8.13 28.70 -10.11
N LEU A 168 -8.59 27.56 -10.62
CA LEU A 168 -9.38 27.49 -11.86
C LEU A 168 -10.74 28.18 -11.73
N ASP A 169 -11.43 28.04 -10.59
CA ASP A 169 -12.72 28.69 -10.30
C ASP A 169 -12.59 30.21 -10.41
N ASN A 170 -11.54 30.75 -9.78
CA ASN A 170 -11.22 32.18 -9.84
C ASN A 170 -10.81 32.64 -11.25
N LEU A 171 -9.96 31.86 -11.94
CA LEU A 171 -9.50 32.18 -13.29
C LEU A 171 -10.63 32.19 -14.31
N LEU A 172 -11.54 31.23 -14.22
CA LEU A 172 -12.63 31.02 -15.17
C LEU A 172 -13.94 31.67 -14.74
N GLN A 173 -13.96 32.35 -13.59
CA GLN A 173 -15.16 32.93 -12.98
C GLN A 173 -16.32 31.93 -12.89
N LEU A 174 -15.99 30.67 -12.60
CA LEU A 174 -16.99 29.64 -12.41
C LEU A 174 -17.71 29.97 -11.09
N ASN A 175 -19.04 30.04 -11.12
CA ASN A 175 -19.84 30.30 -9.92
C ASN A 175 -19.78 29.08 -8.98
N TYR A 176 -18.79 29.00 -8.08
CA TYR A 176 -18.66 28.13 -6.88
C TYR A 176 -18.95 26.61 -6.99
N SER A 177 -19.54 26.10 -8.08
CA SER A 177 -19.96 24.70 -8.27
C SER A 177 -18.79 23.78 -8.61
N SER A 178 -17.63 24.35 -8.97
CA SER A 178 -16.42 23.59 -9.23
C SER A 178 -15.82 23.01 -7.94
N ILE A 179 -15.96 23.71 -6.80
CA ILE A 179 -15.43 23.27 -5.50
C ILE A 179 -16.23 22.07 -4.97
N ASP A 180 -17.53 22.03 -5.20
CA ASP A 180 -18.37 20.86 -4.88
C ASP A 180 -17.88 19.60 -5.60
N SER A 181 -17.45 19.74 -6.86
CA SER A 181 -16.88 18.64 -7.64
C SER A 181 -15.54 18.14 -7.08
N VAL A 182 -14.78 18.99 -6.39
CA VAL A 182 -13.53 18.59 -5.71
C VAL A 182 -13.80 17.84 -4.43
N VAL A 183 -14.75 18.34 -3.63
CA VAL A 183 -15.19 17.68 -2.40
C VAL A 183 -15.68 16.26 -2.72
N MET A 184 -16.40 16.13 -3.84
CA MET A 184 -16.89 14.88 -4.38
C MET A 184 -15.81 13.91 -4.83
N TYR A 185 -14.85 14.40 -5.60
CA TYR A 185 -13.72 13.62 -6.03
C TYR A 185 -12.90 13.14 -4.83
N HIS A 186 -12.68 14.01 -3.85
CA HIS A 186 -11.97 13.69 -2.62
C HIS A 186 -12.69 12.60 -1.82
N PHE A 187 -13.98 12.75 -1.57
CA PHE A 187 -14.79 11.74 -0.89
C PHE A 187 -14.75 10.39 -1.63
N THR A 188 -14.80 10.44 -2.96
CA THR A 188 -14.79 9.25 -3.81
C THR A 188 -13.50 8.47 -3.65
N ILE A 189 -12.36 9.17 -3.74
CA ILE A 189 -11.05 8.59 -3.56
C ILE A 189 -10.89 8.05 -2.14
N THR A 190 -11.25 8.83 -1.14
CA THR A 190 -11.11 8.42 0.25
C THR A 190 -11.89 7.15 0.56
N TRP A 191 -13.14 7.04 0.10
CA TRP A 191 -13.94 5.85 0.35
C TRP A 191 -13.38 4.60 -0.35
N TYR A 192 -12.92 4.75 -1.59
CA TYR A 192 -12.23 3.69 -2.32
C TYR A 192 -10.98 3.22 -1.56
N HIS A 193 -10.19 4.16 -1.02
CA HIS A 193 -9.00 3.83 -0.26
C HIS A 193 -9.33 3.18 1.08
N ILE A 194 -10.33 3.65 1.83
CA ILE A 194 -10.83 2.99 3.06
C ILE A 194 -11.23 1.54 2.80
N TYR A 195 -11.94 1.29 1.70
CA TYR A 195 -12.29 -0.08 1.27
C TYR A 195 -11.04 -0.92 1.01
N LEU A 196 -10.11 -0.39 0.23
CA LEU A 196 -8.85 -1.03 -0.13
C LEU A 196 -8.00 -1.33 1.11
N PHE A 197 -7.95 -0.41 2.08
CA PHE A 197 -7.29 -0.57 3.36
C PHE A 197 -7.92 -1.69 4.19
N ARG A 198 -9.25 -1.79 4.24
CA ARG A 198 -9.95 -2.88 4.94
C ARG A 198 -9.55 -4.25 4.38
N ASN A 199 -9.37 -4.35 3.07
CA ASN A 199 -8.91 -5.58 2.42
C ASN A 199 -7.43 -5.87 2.68
N LEU A 200 -6.57 -4.85 2.72
CA LEU A 200 -5.16 -5.00 3.10
C LEU A 200 -5.01 -5.47 4.54
N ILE A 201 -5.79 -4.94 5.48
CA ILE A 201 -5.81 -5.36 6.88
C ILE A 201 -6.27 -6.82 7.00
N LYS A 202 -7.37 -7.19 6.31
CA LYS A 202 -7.84 -8.57 6.30
C LYS A 202 -6.76 -9.54 5.83
N LYS A 203 -6.01 -9.21 4.77
CA LYS A 203 -4.92 -10.08 4.29
C LYS A 203 -3.68 -10.05 5.19
N GLY A 204 -3.29 -8.88 5.69
CA GLY A 204 -2.14 -8.74 6.58
C GLY A 204 -2.33 -9.47 7.92
N GLN A 205 -3.57 -9.61 8.40
CA GLN A 205 -3.90 -10.42 9.57
C GLN A 205 -3.85 -11.93 9.29
N VAL A 206 -4.11 -12.36 8.05
CA VAL A 206 -4.10 -13.77 7.63
C VAL A 206 -2.68 -14.26 7.30
N SER A 207 -1.76 -13.36 6.92
CA SER A 207 -0.35 -13.73 6.68
C SER A 207 0.50 -13.84 7.96
N THR A 208 -0.03 -13.41 9.12
CA THR A 208 0.65 -13.48 10.42
C THR A 208 0.14 -14.62 11.30
N SER A 209 -0.74 -15.48 10.77
CA SER A 209 -1.29 -16.68 11.43
C SER A 209 -0.85 -17.92 10.68
#